data_AF-A0A536XKG6-F1
#
_entry.id   AF-A0A536XKG6-F1
#
_cell.length_a   1.000
_cell.length_b   1.000
_cell.length_c   1.000
_cell.angle_alpha   90.00
_cell.angle_beta   90.00
_cell.angle_gamma   90.00
#
_symmetry.space_group_name_H-M   'P 1'
#
loop_
_entity.id
_entity.type
_entity.pdbx_description
1 polymer ?
#
loop_
_entity_poly.entity_id
_entity_poly.type
_entity_poly.pdbx_seq_one_letter_code
_entity_poly.pdbx_strand_id
1 'polypeptide(L)'
;MKKILSAVAVTVISVVLSGCASPLMRDASTQQISPSNPGRVKVVFMRSSMVAGAIGCDVFEVINGELRFVGQLPTGNKIVYETTPGEKVFMTYGAAADFMPANL
;
A
#
# COMPACT_ATOMS: atom_id res chain seq x y z
N MET A 1 -42.48 -15.69 3.93
CA MET A 1 -42.08 -14.36 3.43
C MET A 1 -40.95 -13.72 4.24
N LYS A 2 -41.05 -13.53 5.57
CA LYS A 2 -39.96 -12.96 6.41
C LYS A 2 -38.59 -13.66 6.26
N LYS A 3 -38.56 -15.00 6.18
CA LYS A 3 -37.31 -15.77 6.02
C LYS A 3 -36.62 -15.54 4.66
N ILE A 4 -37.41 -15.37 3.61
CA ILE A 4 -36.93 -15.08 2.25
C ILE A 4 -36.41 -13.65 2.18
N LEU A 5 -37.14 -12.69 2.77
CA LEU A 5 -36.72 -11.29 2.86
C LEU A 5 -35.41 -11.13 3.66
N SER A 6 -35.27 -11.88 4.75
CA SER A 6 -34.04 -11.90 5.56
C SER A 6 -32.86 -12.52 4.81
N ALA A 7 -33.08 -13.59 4.04
CA ALA A 7 -32.03 -14.21 3.23
C ALA A 7 -31.54 -13.25 2.13
N VAL A 8 -32.47 -12.56 1.45
CA VAL A 8 -32.13 -11.56 0.43
C VAL A 8 -31.34 -10.39 1.04
N ALA A 9 -31.74 -9.89 2.21
CA ALA A 9 -31.02 -8.82 2.89
C ALA A 9 -29.58 -9.22 3.26
N VAL A 10 -29.37 -10.44 3.76
CA VAL A 10 -28.04 -10.96 4.08
C VAL A 10 -27.18 -11.08 2.82
N THR A 11 -27.73 -11.63 1.73
CA THR A 11 -27.01 -11.74 0.45
C THR A 11 -26.63 -10.37 -0.11
N VAL A 12 -27.54 -9.39 -0.08
CA VAL A 12 -27.26 -8.03 -0.54
C VAL A 12 -26.15 -7.37 0.29
N ILE A 13 -26.20 -7.52 1.62
CA ILE A 13 -25.14 -7.02 2.51
C ILE A 13 -23.79 -7.65 2.16
N SER A 14 -23.72 -8.97 2.00
CA SER A 14 -22.47 -9.65 1.65
C SER A 14 -21.87 -9.18 0.32
N VAL A 15 -22.70 -8.89 -0.68
CA VAL A 15 -22.26 -8.36 -1.99
C VAL A 15 -21.76 -6.92 -1.88
N VAL A 16 -22.36 -6.09 -1.03
CA VAL A 16 -21.89 -4.70 -0.82
C VAL A 16 -20.55 -4.67 -0.09
N LEU A 17 -20.29 -5.60 0.84
CA LEU A 17 -19.01 -5.64 1.57
C LEU A 17 -17.82 -6.14 0.74
N SER A 18 -18.02 -6.94 -0.30
CA SER A 18 -16.93 -7.45 -1.14
C SER A 18 -16.35 -6.41 -2.10
N GLY A 19 -17.05 -5.28 -2.33
CA GLY A 19 -16.55 -4.15 -3.14
C GLY A 19 -15.42 -3.34 -2.51
N CYS A 20 -15.11 -3.56 -1.22
CA CYS A 20 -14.05 -2.84 -0.51
C CYS A 20 -12.63 -3.37 -0.80
N ALA A 21 -12.50 -4.50 -1.49
CA ALA A 21 -11.20 -5.06 -1.87
C ALA A 21 -10.72 -4.43 -3.18
N SER A 22 -9.71 -3.55 -3.12
CA SER A 22 -9.08 -2.96 -4.31
C SER A 22 -8.17 -3.97 -4.99
N PRO A 23 -8.30 -4.21 -6.31
CA PRO A 23 -7.46 -5.16 -7.06
C PRO A 23 -6.11 -4.57 -7.51
N LEU A 24 -5.81 -3.31 -7.17
CA LEU A 24 -4.65 -2.60 -7.74
C LEU A 24 -3.30 -3.12 -7.23
N MET A 25 -3.27 -3.70 -6.04
CA MET A 25 -2.10 -4.42 -5.54
C MET A 25 -2.45 -5.87 -5.21
N ARG A 26 -1.45 -6.73 -5.39
CA ARG A 26 -1.49 -8.15 -5.06
C ARG A 26 -0.18 -8.55 -4.41
N ASP A 27 -0.22 -9.61 -3.63
CA ASP A 27 0.99 -10.16 -3.04
C ASP A 27 2.00 -10.54 -4.12
N ALA A 28 3.27 -10.23 -3.85
CA ALA A 28 4.37 -10.69 -4.68
C ALA A 28 4.44 -12.22 -4.64
N SER A 29 4.82 -12.83 -5.76
CA SER A 29 4.98 -14.30 -5.86
C SER A 29 6.06 -14.85 -4.93
N THR A 30 6.97 -13.99 -4.47
CA THR A 30 8.00 -14.31 -3.48
C THR A 30 8.15 -13.16 -2.49
N GLN A 31 8.43 -13.51 -1.23
CA GLN A 31 8.68 -12.55 -0.15
C GLN A 31 10.18 -12.25 0.04
N GLN A 32 11.04 -12.96 -0.70
CA GLN A 32 12.48 -12.79 -0.67
C GLN A 32 12.88 -11.52 -1.42
N ILE A 33 13.69 -10.69 -0.78
CA ILE A 33 14.21 -9.46 -1.39
C ILE A 33 15.48 -9.84 -2.16
N SER A 34 15.37 -9.86 -3.50
CA SER A 34 16.54 -10.05 -4.37
C SER A 34 17.41 -8.79 -4.39
N PRO A 35 18.71 -8.91 -4.72
CA PRO A 35 19.56 -7.75 -4.98
C PRO A 35 18.96 -6.81 -6.04
N SER A 36 19.31 -5.53 -5.98
CA SER A 36 18.90 -4.55 -7.00
C SER A 36 19.59 -4.83 -8.33
N ASN A 37 18.94 -4.46 -9.44
CA ASN A 37 19.60 -4.46 -10.74
C ASN A 37 20.79 -3.47 -10.74
N PRO A 38 21.80 -3.68 -11.61
CA PRO A 38 22.93 -2.73 -11.73
C PRO A 38 22.46 -1.29 -11.95
N GLY A 39 23.01 -0.35 -11.19
CA GLY A 39 22.62 1.08 -11.25
C GLY A 39 21.25 1.40 -10.62
N ARG A 40 20.66 0.46 -9.88
CA ARG A 40 19.38 0.63 -9.17
C ARG A 40 19.55 0.36 -7.68
N VAL A 41 18.62 0.89 -6.89
CA VAL A 41 18.53 0.69 -5.44
C VAL A 41 17.12 0.25 -5.07
N LYS A 42 16.99 -0.54 -4.00
CA LYS A 42 15.72 -0.99 -3.48
C LYS A 42 15.47 -0.35 -2.13
N VAL A 43 14.34 0.32 -2.00
CA VAL A 43 13.82 0.86 -0.73
C VAL A 43 12.73 -0.09 -0.24
N VAL A 44 12.83 -0.49 1.03
CA VAL A 44 11.85 -1.37 1.66
C VAL A 44 11.01 -0.55 2.62
N PHE A 45 9.79 -0.24 2.22
CA PHE A 45 8.81 0.40 3.11
C PHE A 45 8.12 -0.68 3.92
N MET A 46 8.09 -0.52 5.25
CA MET A 46 7.47 -1.48 6.16
C MET A 46 6.54 -0.76 7.12
N ARG A 47 5.41 -1.40 7.42
CA ARG A 47 4.50 -0.92 8.47
C ARG A 47 4.29 -1.98 9.52
N SER A 48 5.03 -1.89 10.62
CA SER A 48 4.97 -2.83 11.74
C SER A 48 3.98 -2.43 12.84
N SER A 49 3.65 -1.15 12.98
CA SER A 49 2.78 -0.67 14.07
C SER A 49 1.31 -1.03 13.86
N MET A 50 0.64 -1.48 14.93
CA MET A 50 -0.80 -1.75 14.95
C MET A 50 -1.65 -0.52 15.28
N VAL A 51 -1.04 0.61 15.66
CA VAL A 51 -1.77 1.85 15.92
C VAL A 51 -2.45 2.31 14.63
N ALA A 52 -3.75 2.61 14.72
CA ALA A 52 -4.61 2.90 13.57
C ALA A 52 -4.51 1.81 12.47
N GLY A 53 -4.43 0.54 12.87
CA GLY A 53 -4.13 -0.57 11.97
C GLY A 53 -5.12 -0.79 10.82
N ALA A 54 -6.36 -0.31 10.98
CA ALA A 54 -7.41 -0.35 9.96
C ALA A 54 -7.22 0.66 8.81
N ILE A 55 -6.37 1.67 8.99
CA ILE A 55 -6.09 2.70 8.00
C ILE A 55 -4.83 2.30 7.24
N GLY A 56 -4.91 2.11 5.92
CA GLY A 56 -3.73 1.89 5.07
C GLY A 56 -2.91 3.16 4.90
N CYS A 57 -1.66 3.03 4.47
CA CYS A 57 -0.82 4.18 4.15
C CYS A 57 -0.43 4.13 2.68
N ASP A 58 -0.76 5.15 1.90
CA ASP A 58 -0.24 5.25 0.53
C ASP A 58 1.20 5.76 0.56
N VAL A 59 2.02 5.24 -0.35
CA VAL A 59 3.43 5.61 -0.51
C VAL A 59 3.63 6.21 -1.90
N PHE A 60 4.35 7.32 -1.95
CA PHE A 60 4.69 8.03 -3.17
C PHE A 60 6.18 8.37 -3.20
N GLU A 61 6.76 8.39 -4.40
CA GLU A 61 8.02 9.09 -4.66
C GLU A 61 7.67 10.48 -5.20
N VAL A 62 8.30 11.53 -4.66
CA VAL A 62 8.13 12.90 -5.14
C VAL A 62 9.19 13.18 -6.18
N ILE A 63 8.79 13.39 -7.44
CA ILE A 63 9.69 13.64 -8.57
C ILE A 63 9.32 14.97 -9.19
N ASN A 64 10.21 15.96 -9.12
CA ASN A 64 9.99 17.32 -9.65
C ASN A 64 8.69 17.97 -9.12
N GLY A 65 8.32 17.68 -7.86
CA GLY A 65 7.09 18.17 -7.24
C GLY A 65 5.83 17.34 -7.54
N GLU A 66 5.92 16.31 -8.39
CA GLU A 66 4.81 15.42 -8.70
C GLU A 66 4.85 14.15 -7.85
N LEU A 67 3.66 13.68 -7.43
CA LEU A 67 3.50 12.46 -6.66
C LEU A 67 3.40 11.25 -7.59
N ARG A 68 4.44 10.42 -7.61
CA ARG A 68 4.42 9.13 -8.28
C ARG A 68 4.00 8.04 -7.30
N PHE A 69 2.84 7.44 -7.53
CA PHE A 69 2.35 6.35 -6.69
C PHE A 69 3.30 5.15 -6.70
N VAL A 70 3.68 4.69 -5.51
CA VAL A 70 4.51 3.50 -5.29
C VAL A 70 3.65 2.31 -4.89
N GLY A 71 2.68 2.52 -4.00
CA GLY A 71 1.78 1.47 -3.55
C GLY A 71 1.04 1.81 -2.27
N GLN A 72 0.08 0.97 -1.91
CA GLN A 72 -0.65 1.04 -0.65
C GLN A 72 0.02 0.10 0.37
N LEU A 73 0.31 0.57 1.58
CA LEU A 73 1.00 -0.16 2.64
C LEU A 73 0.06 -0.43 3.83
N PRO A 74 -0.67 -1.57 3.82
CA PRO A 74 -1.45 -2.01 4.98
C PRO A 74 -0.55 -2.35 6.18
N THR A 75 -1.15 -2.41 7.37
CA THR A 75 -0.49 -2.93 8.57
C THR A 75 0.07 -4.33 8.34
N GLY A 76 1.27 -4.60 8.85
CA GLY A 76 1.92 -5.92 8.77
C GLY A 76 2.52 -6.24 7.41
N ASN A 77 2.42 -5.33 6.43
CA ASN A 77 2.93 -5.54 5.08
C ASN A 77 4.20 -4.73 4.82
N LYS A 78 4.84 -5.05 3.69
CA LYS A 78 6.00 -4.32 3.16
C LYS A 78 5.88 -4.14 1.65
N ILE A 79 6.48 -3.07 1.14
CA ILE A 79 6.64 -2.83 -0.29
C ILE A 79 8.14 -2.75 -0.57
N VAL A 80 8.60 -3.46 -1.60
CA VAL A 80 9.95 -3.32 -2.14
C VAL A 80 9.85 -2.46 -3.40
N TYR A 81 10.40 -1.25 -3.34
CA TYR A 81 10.37 -0.31 -4.45
C TYR A 81 11.77 -0.11 -5.03
N GLU A 82 11.93 -0.34 -6.33
CA GLU A 82 13.23 -0.18 -7.00
C GLU A 82 13.31 1.16 -7.73
N THR A 83 14.27 2.01 -7.34
CA THR A 83 14.49 3.36 -7.90
C THR A 83 15.97 3.58 -8.26
N THR A 84 16.32 4.81 -8.65
CA THR A 84 17.70 5.23 -8.91
C THR A 84 18.40 5.69 -7.64
N PRO A 85 19.73 5.54 -7.53
CA PRO A 85 20.53 6.15 -6.47
C PRO A 85 20.38 7.68 -6.40
N GLY A 86 20.79 8.27 -5.29
CA GLY A 86 20.88 9.72 -5.06
C GLY A 86 19.78 10.30 -4.18
N GLU A 87 19.62 11.63 -4.22
CA GLU A 87 18.65 12.36 -3.42
C GLU A 87 17.21 12.05 -3.85
N LYS A 88 16.39 11.62 -2.90
CA LYS A 88 14.98 11.24 -3.06
C LYS A 88 14.13 11.86 -1.97
N VAL A 89 12.87 12.10 -2.28
CA VAL A 89 11.84 12.41 -1.28
C VAL A 89 10.70 11.43 -1.46
N PHE A 90 10.32 10.76 -0.40
CA PHE A 90 9.14 9.91 -0.37
C PHE A 90 8.06 10.58 0.47
N MET A 91 6.80 10.46 0.04
CA MET A 91 5.66 10.90 0.83
C MET A 91 4.85 9.69 1.25
N THR A 92 4.50 9.61 2.52
CA THR A 92 3.53 8.67 3.05
C THR A 92 2.26 9.41 3.42
N TYR A 93 1.09 8.84 3.11
CA TYR A 93 -0.19 9.40 3.48
C TYR A 93 -1.09 8.33 4.10
N GLY A 94 -1.37 8.47 5.39
CA GLY A 94 -2.35 7.65 6.12
C GLY A 94 -3.44 8.52 6.73
N ALA A 95 -3.18 9.04 7.93
CA ALA A 95 -4.03 10.06 8.56
C ALA A 95 -3.54 11.50 8.28
N ALA A 96 -2.24 11.65 8.02
CA ALA A 96 -1.59 12.89 7.63
C ALA A 96 -0.47 12.56 6.62
N ALA A 97 -0.01 13.57 5.89
CA ALA A 97 1.14 13.45 5.01
C ALA A 97 2.44 13.59 5.81
N ASP A 98 3.40 12.71 5.56
CA ASP A 98 4.78 12.81 6.05
C ASP A 98 5.75 12.70 4.87
N PHE A 99 6.83 13.48 4.91
CA PHE A 99 7.83 13.56 3.84
C PHE A 99 9.19 13.11 4.36
N MET A 100 9.75 12.11 3.68
CA MET A 100 11.01 11.47 4.03
C MET A 100 12.06 11.78 2.97
N PRO A 101 12.91 12.81 3.17
CA PRO A 101 14.10 12.99 2.36
C PRO A 101 15.11 11.88 2.66
N ALA A 102 15.75 11.34 1.62
CA ALA A 102 16.73 10.26 1.73
C ALA A 102 17.80 10.39 0.64
N ASN A 103 19.03 10.00 0.97
CA ASN A 103 20.10 9.77 0.01
C ASN A 103 20.31 8.25 -0.10
N LEU A 104 20.01 7.70 -1.29
CA LEU A 104 19.97 6.26 -1.55
C LEU A 104 21.19 5.74 -2.30
#